data_AF-A0AAV5VPK2-F1
#
_entry.id   AF-A0AAV5VPK2-F1
#
_cell.length_a   1.000
_cell.length_b   1.000
_cell.length_c   1.000
_cell.angle_alpha   90.00
_cell.angle_beta   90.00
_cell.angle_gamma   90.00
#
_symmetry.space_group_name_H-M   'P 1'
#
loop_
_entity.id
_entity.type
_entity.pdbx_description
1 polymer ?
#
loop_
_entity_poly.entity_id
_entity_poly.type
_entity_poly.pdbx_seq_one_letter_code
_entity_poly.pdbx_strand_id
1 'polypeptide(L)'
;QPSHHAELPFVTNFTGVVTMIGMTMYAFEGQTMILPVENKLATPDDFLSPFGLLPTTMIVCGAFMTAIGFYGYTAFGDAVMPTITTNVPTNGLYATVSVFLMLQALLGHSIALNVIADMSSDDGFRRKFSNRFPNVSVDKVDYGFHLFWVLVTFLMAILVPQLEIMIPLIGVTSGTLCALIYLPIFEMITFWTDWKSMLTYHERIVKIAISFFVICI
;
A
#
# COMPACT_ATOMS: atom_id res chain seq x y z
N GLN A 1 19.68 24.65 -5.76
CA GLN A 1 20.13 25.21 -4.47
C GLN A 1 21.46 24.56 -4.10
N PRO A 2 22.37 25.26 -3.40
CA PRO A 2 23.56 24.62 -2.85
C PRO A 2 23.13 23.53 -1.87
N SER A 3 23.78 22.37 -1.90
CA SER A 3 23.39 21.22 -1.09
C SER A 3 24.01 21.29 0.31
N HIS A 4 23.18 21.09 1.34
CA HIS A 4 23.57 21.21 2.76
C HIS A 4 24.17 19.92 3.34
N HIS A 5 24.90 19.14 2.53
CA HIS A 5 25.36 17.79 2.92
C HIS A 5 26.27 17.75 4.15
N ALA A 6 26.96 18.85 4.48
CA ALA A 6 27.95 18.90 5.57
C ALA A 6 27.37 19.27 6.94
N GLU A 7 26.14 19.80 6.99
CA GLU A 7 25.53 20.35 8.22
C GLU A 7 24.45 19.45 8.82
N LEU A 8 24.02 18.42 8.07
CA LEU A 8 22.87 17.59 8.43
C LEU A 8 23.26 16.37 9.28
N PRO A 9 22.49 16.05 10.33
CA PRO A 9 22.73 14.85 11.12
C PRO A 9 22.45 13.57 10.31
N PHE A 10 23.34 12.58 10.41
CA PHE A 10 23.21 11.28 9.75
C PHE A 10 22.05 10.43 10.30
N VAL A 11 21.67 10.64 11.57
CA VAL A 11 20.57 9.95 12.23
C VAL A 11 19.77 11.00 12.99
N THR A 12 18.44 10.92 12.89
CA THR A 12 17.53 11.78 13.63
C THR A 12 17.36 11.24 15.07
N ASN A 13 16.18 10.73 15.41
CA ASN A 13 15.80 10.23 16.74
C ASN A 13 15.15 8.85 16.61
N PHE A 14 15.03 8.09 17.72
CA PHE A 14 14.36 6.78 17.73
C PHE A 14 12.96 6.84 17.12
N THR A 15 12.15 7.84 17.49
CA THR A 15 10.82 8.08 16.90
C THR A 15 10.89 8.34 15.40
N GLY A 16 11.90 9.07 14.93
CA GLY A 16 12.11 9.33 13.51
C GLY A 16 12.43 8.07 12.73
N VAL A 17 13.25 7.18 13.28
CA VAL A 17 13.56 5.87 12.69
C VAL A 17 12.31 4.99 12.61
N VAL A 18 11.51 4.94 13.68
CA VAL A 18 10.23 4.18 13.68
C VAL A 18 9.25 4.74 12.65
N THR A 19 9.14 6.07 12.56
CA THR A 19 8.29 6.75 11.58
C THR A 19 8.75 6.44 10.15
N MET A 20 10.06 6.46 9.89
CA MET A 20 10.65 6.09 8.60
C MET A 20 10.34 4.64 8.23
N ILE A 21 10.40 3.70 9.17
CA ILE A 21 10.04 2.30 8.91
C ILE A 21 8.57 2.21 8.49
N GLY A 22 7.66 2.90 9.16
CA GLY A 22 6.26 2.94 8.78
C GLY A 22 6.01 3.56 7.40
N MET A 23 6.68 4.66 7.08
CA MET A 23 6.62 5.28 5.74
C MET A 23 7.19 4.35 4.66
N THR A 24 8.25 3.62 4.97
CA THR A 24 8.84 2.63 4.06
C THR A 24 7.89 1.46 3.83
N MET A 25 7.23 0.95 4.87
CA MET A 25 6.21 -0.10 4.70
C MET A 25 5.04 0.37 3.84
N TYR A 26 4.58 1.61 4.01
CA TYR A 26 3.56 2.21 3.14
C TYR A 26 4.04 2.32 1.69
N ALA A 27 5.28 2.77 1.48
CA ALA A 27 5.88 2.93 0.15
C ALA A 27 5.97 1.63 -0.66
N PHE A 28 6.19 0.50 0.01
CA PHE A 28 6.28 -0.82 -0.60
C PHE A 28 4.97 -1.63 -0.51
N GLU A 29 3.84 -0.98 -0.22
CA GLU A 29 2.54 -1.63 -0.27
C GLU A 29 2.16 -1.95 -1.73
N GLY A 30 1.91 -3.23 -2.01
CA GLY A 30 1.58 -3.72 -3.35
C GLY A 30 1.11 -5.17 -3.38
N GLN A 31 0.86 -5.77 -2.22
CA GLN A 31 0.56 -7.20 -2.06
C GLN A 31 -0.68 -7.64 -2.82
N THR A 32 -1.68 -6.75 -2.95
CA THR A 32 -2.94 -7.02 -3.67
C THR A 32 -2.75 -7.13 -5.19
N MET A 33 -1.68 -6.54 -5.72
CA MET A 33 -1.40 -6.48 -7.17
C MET A 33 -0.55 -7.66 -7.64
N ILE A 34 -0.02 -8.47 -6.73
CA ILE A 34 0.87 -9.59 -7.03
C ILE A 34 0.17 -10.61 -7.94
N LEU A 35 -1.01 -11.11 -7.56
CA LEU A 35 -1.73 -12.13 -8.32
C LEU A 35 -2.21 -11.63 -9.69
N PRO A 36 -2.82 -10.43 -9.82
CA PRO A 36 -3.20 -9.89 -11.13
C PRO A 36 -2.01 -9.65 -12.05
N VAL A 37 -0.84 -9.27 -11.51
CA VAL A 37 0.38 -9.07 -12.28
C VAL A 37 0.95 -10.42 -12.73
N GLU A 38 1.07 -11.38 -11.82
CA GLU A 38 1.54 -12.74 -12.11
C GLU A 38 0.72 -13.40 -13.22
N ASN A 39 -0.61 -13.29 -13.15
CA ASN A 39 -1.53 -13.82 -14.17
C ASN A 39 -1.38 -13.18 -15.56
N LYS A 40 -0.73 -12.01 -15.67
CA LYS A 40 -0.49 -11.31 -16.92
C LYS A 40 0.91 -11.54 -17.50
N LEU A 41 1.76 -12.28 -16.81
CA LEU A 41 3.12 -12.56 -17.28
C LEU A 41 3.14 -13.69 -18.30
N ALA A 42 4.06 -13.57 -19.27
CA ALA A 42 4.32 -14.63 -20.23
C ALA A 42 4.93 -15.89 -19.56
N THR A 43 5.77 -15.68 -18.54
CA THR A 43 6.37 -16.73 -17.71
C THR A 43 6.10 -16.46 -16.23
N PRO A 44 4.99 -16.96 -15.66
CA PRO A 44 4.64 -16.73 -14.26
C PRO A 44 5.65 -17.38 -13.29
N ASP A 45 6.25 -18.52 -13.67
CA ASP A 45 7.24 -19.23 -12.84
C ASP A 45 8.49 -18.40 -12.54
N ASP A 46 8.87 -17.50 -13.45
CA ASP A 46 10.02 -16.61 -13.28
C ASP A 46 9.72 -15.41 -12.38
N PHE A 47 8.46 -15.19 -11.98
CA PHE A 47 8.06 -14.01 -11.20
C PHE A 47 8.74 -13.97 -9.82
N LEU A 48 8.81 -15.14 -9.14
CA LEU A 48 9.39 -15.31 -7.80
C LEU A 48 10.85 -15.78 -7.81
N SER A 49 11.44 -16.02 -8.99
CA SER A 49 12.84 -16.43 -9.11
C SER A 49 13.78 -15.38 -8.47
N PRO A 50 14.97 -15.73 -7.93
CA PRO A 50 15.90 -14.77 -7.31
C PRO A 50 16.31 -13.60 -8.21
N PHE A 51 16.37 -13.82 -9.53
CA PHE A 51 16.57 -12.78 -10.56
C PHE A 51 15.28 -12.51 -11.35
N GLY A 52 14.14 -12.84 -10.75
CA GLY A 52 12.81 -12.66 -11.30
C GLY A 52 12.36 -11.21 -11.29
N LEU A 53 11.15 -11.02 -11.82
CA LEU A 53 10.55 -9.69 -11.95
C LEU A 53 10.32 -9.03 -10.58
N LEU A 54 9.80 -9.78 -9.60
CA LEU A 54 9.47 -9.23 -8.28
C LEU A 54 10.71 -8.67 -7.54
N PRO A 55 11.78 -9.45 -7.25
CA PRO A 55 12.95 -8.94 -6.53
C PRO A 55 13.67 -7.82 -7.30
N THR A 56 13.76 -7.92 -8.63
CA THR A 56 14.39 -6.89 -9.46
C THR A 56 13.62 -5.58 -9.39
N THR A 57 12.29 -5.63 -9.48
CA THR A 57 11.44 -4.43 -9.35
C THR A 57 11.60 -3.80 -7.97
N MET A 58 11.61 -4.60 -6.90
CA MET A 58 11.78 -4.08 -5.53
C MET A 58 13.14 -3.39 -5.33
N ILE A 59 14.23 -3.97 -5.86
CA ILE A 59 15.57 -3.36 -5.79
C ILE A 59 15.60 -2.04 -6.56
N VAL A 60 15.06 -2.01 -7.78
CA VAL A 60 15.04 -0.81 -8.62
C VAL A 60 14.19 0.29 -7.97
N CYS A 61 12.97 -0.03 -7.53
CA CYS A 61 12.11 0.90 -6.81
C CYS A 61 12.79 1.43 -5.54
N GLY A 62 13.40 0.54 -4.74
CA GLY A 62 14.12 0.95 -3.53
C GLY A 62 15.30 1.87 -3.80
N ALA A 63 16.07 1.63 -4.87
CA ALA A 63 17.14 2.50 -5.29
C ALA A 63 16.62 3.90 -5.69
N PHE A 64 15.54 3.97 -6.48
CA PHE A 64 14.91 5.23 -6.86
C PHE A 64 14.34 6.00 -5.67
N MET A 65 13.61 5.33 -4.77
CA MET A 65 13.03 5.97 -3.59
C MET A 65 14.12 6.47 -2.63
N THR A 66 15.19 5.69 -2.45
CA THR A 66 16.35 6.09 -1.64
C THR A 66 17.05 7.30 -2.26
N ALA A 67 17.26 7.31 -3.58
CA ALA A 67 17.87 8.44 -4.28
C ALA A 67 17.02 9.72 -4.13
N ILE A 68 15.71 9.64 -4.36
CA ILE A 68 14.79 10.78 -4.19
C ILE A 68 14.78 11.27 -2.75
N GLY A 69 14.74 10.36 -1.77
CA GLY A 69 14.82 10.71 -0.35
C GLY A 69 16.13 11.41 0.02
N PHE A 70 17.26 10.88 -0.46
CA PHE A 70 18.58 11.45 -0.21
C PHE A 70 18.74 12.85 -0.84
N TYR A 71 18.41 13.00 -2.12
CA TYR A 71 18.49 14.30 -2.79
C TYR A 71 17.46 15.30 -2.25
N GLY A 72 16.27 14.84 -1.86
CA GLY A 72 15.25 15.68 -1.25
C GLY A 72 15.68 16.22 0.11
N TYR A 73 16.20 15.35 0.99
CA TYR A 73 16.67 15.76 2.31
C TYR A 73 17.85 16.72 2.23
N THR A 74 18.79 16.47 1.31
CA THR A 74 20.00 17.30 1.18
C THR A 74 19.76 18.65 0.51
N ALA A 75 18.64 18.80 -0.22
CA ALA A 75 18.23 20.07 -0.83
C ALA A 75 17.50 21.01 0.13
N PHE A 76 16.68 20.48 1.06
CA PHE A 76 15.87 21.28 1.99
C PHE A 76 16.37 21.27 3.43
N GLY A 77 17.20 20.31 3.81
CA GLY A 77 17.76 20.17 5.14
C GLY A 77 16.69 20.07 6.24
N ASP A 78 16.90 20.77 7.35
CA ASP A 78 15.98 20.78 8.50
C ASP A 78 14.63 21.47 8.22
N ALA A 79 14.49 22.18 7.09
CA ALA A 79 13.24 22.83 6.70
C ALA A 79 12.30 21.91 5.89
N VAL A 80 12.59 20.60 5.84
CA VAL A 80 11.78 19.65 5.06
C VAL A 80 10.39 19.46 5.66
N MET A 81 9.37 19.98 4.98
CA MET A 81 7.97 19.62 5.26
C MET A 81 7.64 18.16 4.85
N PRO A 82 6.59 17.55 5.45
CA PRO A 82 6.18 16.16 5.21
C PRO A 82 5.87 15.80 3.76
N THR A 83 5.56 16.79 2.93
CA THR A 83 5.27 16.60 1.51
C THR A 83 6.23 17.46 0.69
N ILE A 84 6.93 16.81 -0.24
CA ILE A 84 7.91 17.49 -1.11
C ILE A 84 7.26 18.63 -1.89
N THR A 85 6.00 18.48 -2.31
CA THR A 85 5.24 19.50 -3.05
C THR A 85 5.11 20.83 -2.32
N THR A 86 5.12 20.83 -0.98
CA THR A 86 4.99 22.05 -0.18
C THR A 86 6.33 22.78 -0.04
N ASN A 87 7.45 22.06 -0.10
CA ASN A 87 8.80 22.65 -0.02
C ASN A 87 9.25 23.25 -1.36
N VAL A 88 8.67 22.82 -2.48
CA VAL A 88 9.12 23.21 -3.82
C VAL A 88 8.67 24.64 -4.15
N PRO A 89 9.60 25.56 -4.51
CA PRO A 89 9.24 26.93 -4.87
C PRO A 89 8.42 26.96 -6.17
N THR A 90 7.41 27.83 -6.25
CA THR A 90 6.47 27.91 -7.37
C THR A 90 7.01 28.59 -8.64
N ASN A 91 8.34 28.66 -8.79
CA ASN A 91 8.99 29.44 -9.85
C ASN A 91 9.43 28.56 -11.02
N GLY A 92 9.03 28.92 -12.24
CA GLY A 92 9.53 28.34 -13.49
C GLY A 92 9.31 26.83 -13.60
N LEU A 93 10.39 26.06 -13.80
CA LEU A 93 10.36 24.63 -14.08
C LEU A 93 9.81 23.79 -12.90
N TYR A 94 9.95 24.29 -11.68
CA TYR A 94 9.41 23.66 -10.47
C TYR A 94 7.88 23.66 -10.42
N ALA A 95 7.23 24.73 -10.91
CA ALA A 95 5.78 24.79 -10.99
C ALA A 95 5.23 23.71 -11.91
N THR A 96 5.90 23.44 -13.03
CA THR A 96 5.54 22.37 -13.96
C THR A 96 5.57 21.00 -13.28
N VAL A 97 6.61 20.71 -12.49
CA VAL A 97 6.71 19.44 -11.72
C VAL A 97 5.56 19.32 -10.72
N SER A 98 5.23 20.39 -9.99
CA SER A 98 4.10 20.39 -9.06
C SER A 98 2.77 20.12 -9.76
N VAL A 99 2.55 20.66 -10.97
CA VAL A 99 1.34 20.38 -11.77
C VAL A 99 1.30 18.89 -12.17
N PHE A 100 2.42 18.31 -12.60
CA PHE A 100 2.47 16.88 -12.91
C PHE A 100 2.20 16.01 -11.69
N LEU A 101 2.71 16.37 -10.51
CA LEU A 101 2.44 15.65 -9.26
C LEU A 101 0.95 15.75 -8.86
N MET A 102 0.34 16.92 -9.03
CA MET A 102 -1.11 17.08 -8.80
C MET A 102 -1.93 16.24 -9.79
N LEU A 103 -1.56 16.24 -11.07
CA LEU A 103 -2.22 15.44 -12.09
C LEU A 103 -2.08 13.94 -11.82
N GLN A 104 -0.89 13.49 -11.40
CA GLN A 104 -0.65 12.12 -10.97
C GLN A 104 -1.55 11.75 -9.79
N ALA A 105 -1.68 12.62 -8.78
CA ALA A 105 -2.53 12.36 -7.62
C ALA A 105 -4.02 12.25 -8.00
N LEU A 106 -4.52 13.12 -8.89
CA LEU A 106 -5.91 13.10 -9.38
C LEU A 106 -6.23 11.82 -10.16
N LEU A 107 -5.34 11.44 -11.09
CA LEU A 107 -5.51 10.22 -11.88
C LEU A 107 -5.35 8.97 -10.99
N GLY A 108 -4.37 8.96 -10.09
CA GLY A 108 -4.11 7.86 -9.17
C GLY A 108 -5.31 7.60 -8.24
N HIS A 109 -5.92 8.66 -7.70
CA HIS A 109 -7.12 8.53 -6.87
C HIS A 109 -8.29 7.89 -7.63
N SER A 110 -8.48 8.30 -8.89
CA SER A 110 -9.55 7.76 -9.74
C SER A 110 -9.35 6.26 -10.00
N ILE A 111 -8.11 5.85 -10.28
CA ILE A 111 -7.78 4.42 -10.51
C ILE A 111 -7.96 3.60 -9.23
N ALA A 112 -7.49 4.11 -8.08
CA ALA A 112 -7.61 3.40 -6.80
C ALA A 112 -9.06 3.17 -6.37
N LEU A 113 -9.94 4.17 -6.58
CA LEU A 113 -11.37 4.03 -6.29
C LEU A 113 -12.06 3.02 -7.20
N ASN A 114 -11.68 2.95 -8.48
CA ASN A 114 -12.26 1.98 -9.41
C ASN A 114 -11.93 0.54 -9.00
N VAL A 115 -10.72 0.27 -8.51
CA VAL A 115 -10.36 -1.09 -8.01
C VAL A 115 -11.22 -1.47 -6.80
N ILE A 116 -11.43 -0.55 -5.85
CA ILE A 116 -12.29 -0.78 -4.68
C ILE A 116 -13.73 -1.03 -5.11
N ALA A 117 -14.20 -0.25 -6.08
CA ALA A 117 -15.55 -0.38 -6.60
C ALA A 117 -15.76 -1.70 -7.34
N ASP A 118 -14.84 -2.10 -8.22
CA ASP A 118 -14.91 -3.39 -8.93
C ASP A 118 -14.90 -4.55 -7.94
N MET A 119 -13.97 -4.54 -6.98
CA MET A 119 -13.86 -5.60 -5.98
C MET A 119 -15.12 -5.71 -5.12
N SER A 120 -15.68 -4.58 -4.67
CA SER A 120 -16.89 -4.64 -3.84
C SER A 120 -18.18 -4.91 -4.64
N SER A 121 -18.24 -4.56 -5.92
CA SER A 121 -19.42 -4.77 -6.76
C SER A 121 -19.52 -6.23 -7.22
N ASP A 122 -18.39 -6.88 -7.45
CA ASP A 122 -18.33 -8.28 -7.87
C ASP A 122 -18.42 -9.27 -6.69
N ASP A 123 -17.88 -8.95 -5.51
CA ASP A 123 -17.89 -9.83 -4.33
C ASP A 123 -19.25 -9.88 -3.63
N GLY A 124 -20.24 -10.47 -4.30
CA GLY A 124 -21.50 -10.92 -3.71
C GLY A 124 -22.42 -9.83 -3.14
N PHE A 125 -21.96 -8.57 -3.03
CA PHE A 125 -22.73 -7.43 -2.56
C PHE A 125 -23.87 -7.13 -3.53
N ARG A 126 -23.58 -7.06 -4.84
CA ARG A 126 -24.60 -6.88 -5.88
C ARG A 126 -25.66 -7.98 -5.85
N ARG A 127 -25.24 -9.24 -5.62
CA ARG A 127 -26.15 -10.39 -5.46
C ARG A 127 -26.99 -10.30 -4.18
N LYS A 128 -26.38 -9.97 -3.04
CA LYS A 128 -27.08 -9.86 -1.75
C LYS A 128 -28.02 -8.65 -1.70
N PHE A 129 -27.63 -7.54 -2.31
CA PHE A 129 -28.40 -6.30 -2.33
C PHE A 129 -29.57 -6.39 -3.31
N SER A 130 -29.36 -6.93 -4.52
CA SER A 130 -30.43 -7.21 -5.49
C SER A 130 -31.47 -8.20 -4.93
N ASN A 131 -31.01 -9.25 -4.23
CA ASN A 131 -31.92 -10.20 -3.56
C ASN A 131 -32.72 -9.58 -2.40
N ARG A 132 -32.20 -8.52 -1.76
CA ARG A 132 -32.87 -7.84 -0.64
C ARG A 132 -33.77 -6.68 -1.08
N PHE A 133 -33.41 -6.00 -2.16
CA PHE A 133 -34.15 -4.86 -2.72
C PHE A 133 -34.35 -5.02 -4.23
N PRO A 134 -35.35 -5.83 -4.65
CA PRO A 134 -35.60 -6.10 -6.08
C PRO A 134 -36.12 -4.88 -6.86
N ASN A 135 -36.55 -3.81 -6.18
CA ASN A 135 -37.14 -2.62 -6.79
C ASN A 135 -36.14 -1.50 -7.15
N VAL A 136 -34.85 -1.66 -6.83
CA VAL A 136 -33.84 -0.63 -7.11
C VAL A 136 -33.01 -1.06 -8.31
N SER A 137 -32.86 -0.16 -9.29
CA SER A 137 -32.00 -0.38 -10.46
C SER A 137 -30.57 -0.63 -10.01
N VAL A 138 -29.94 -1.69 -10.53
CA VAL A 138 -28.56 -2.10 -10.17
C VAL A 138 -27.58 -0.94 -10.35
N ASP A 139 -27.69 -0.20 -11.46
CA ASP A 139 -26.82 0.96 -11.76
C ASP A 139 -26.89 2.08 -10.70
N LYS A 140 -28.05 2.25 -10.04
CA LYS A 140 -28.20 3.26 -8.98
C LYS A 140 -27.51 2.83 -7.68
N VAL A 141 -27.47 1.52 -7.42
CA VAL A 141 -26.77 0.96 -6.26
C VAL A 141 -25.27 1.10 -6.45
N ASP A 142 -24.77 0.79 -7.65
CA ASP A 142 -23.35 0.90 -7.97
C ASP A 142 -22.89 2.36 -7.92
N TYR A 143 -23.66 3.30 -8.48
CA TYR A 143 -23.37 4.73 -8.38
C TYR A 143 -23.40 5.24 -6.93
N GLY A 144 -24.38 4.79 -6.13
CA GLY A 144 -24.47 5.12 -4.71
C GLY A 144 -23.27 4.61 -3.91
N PHE A 145 -22.76 3.42 -4.25
CA PHE A 145 -21.58 2.85 -3.62
C PHE A 145 -20.29 3.60 -3.96
N HIS A 146 -20.12 3.99 -5.23
CA HIS A 146 -18.99 4.85 -5.64
C HIS A 146 -19.04 6.19 -4.92
N LEU A 147 -20.21 6.83 -4.86
CA LEU A 147 -20.39 8.09 -4.17
C LEU A 147 -20.07 7.97 -2.68
N PHE A 148 -20.49 6.87 -2.05
CA PHE A 148 -20.18 6.59 -0.64
C PHE A 148 -18.67 6.57 -0.39
N TRP A 149 -17.88 5.83 -1.18
CA TRP A 149 -16.43 5.78 -1.00
C TRP A 149 -15.74 7.12 -1.26
N VAL A 150 -16.18 7.87 -2.27
CA VAL A 150 -15.67 9.23 -2.53
C VAL A 150 -15.95 10.16 -1.35
N LEU A 151 -17.12 10.06 -0.73
CA LEU A 151 -17.45 10.86 0.45
C LEU A 151 -16.60 10.47 1.66
N VAL A 152 -16.33 9.18 1.85
CA VAL A 152 -15.45 8.70 2.93
C VAL A 152 -14.03 9.22 2.76
N THR A 153 -13.46 9.16 1.56
CA THR A 153 -12.10 9.67 1.30
C THR A 153 -12.03 11.18 1.47
N PHE A 154 -13.05 11.91 1.03
CA PHE A 154 -13.13 13.36 1.22
C PHE A 154 -13.27 13.74 2.71
N LEU A 155 -14.07 13.00 3.47
CA LEU A 155 -14.20 13.20 4.92
C LEU A 155 -12.85 12.97 5.62
N MET A 156 -12.13 11.91 5.27
CA MET A 156 -10.80 11.63 5.82
C MET A 156 -9.79 12.74 5.50
N ALA A 157 -9.85 13.29 4.28
CA ALA A 157 -8.98 14.41 3.89
C ALA A 157 -9.22 15.68 4.74
N ILE A 158 -10.46 15.92 5.18
CA ILE A 158 -10.77 17.06 6.07
C ILE A 158 -10.35 16.77 7.52
N LEU A 159 -10.53 15.52 7.98
CA LEU A 159 -10.27 15.15 9.38
C LEU A 159 -8.79 15.07 9.73
N VAL A 160 -7.92 14.66 8.80
CA VAL A 160 -6.49 14.42 9.08
C VAL A 160 -5.59 15.26 8.16
N PRO A 161 -5.28 16.51 8.55
CA PRO A 161 -4.37 17.37 7.78
C PRO A 161 -2.88 17.01 7.96
N GLN A 162 -2.54 16.20 8.98
CA GLN A 162 -1.16 15.84 9.32
C GLN A 162 -0.70 14.56 8.60
N LEU A 163 -0.27 14.71 7.34
CA LEU A 163 0.19 13.60 6.50
C LEU A 163 1.38 12.82 7.09
N GLU A 164 2.25 13.50 7.84
CA GLU A 164 3.45 12.92 8.46
C GLU A 164 3.13 11.77 9.42
N ILE A 165 2.02 11.88 10.14
CA ILE A 165 1.58 10.89 11.13
C ILE A 165 0.70 9.82 10.46
N MET A 166 -0.12 10.23 9.49
CA MET A 166 -1.09 9.36 8.83
C MET A 166 -0.43 8.27 7.98
N ILE A 167 0.54 8.64 7.15
CA ILE A 167 1.24 7.70 6.23
C ILE A 167 1.89 6.52 6.98
N PRO A 168 2.75 6.75 8.00
CA PRO A 168 3.36 5.64 8.73
C PRO A 168 2.36 4.84 9.54
N LEU A 169 1.30 5.47 10.08
CA LEU A 169 0.26 4.75 10.80
C LEU A 169 -0.48 3.78 9.88
N ILE A 170 -0.90 4.23 8.69
CA ILE A 170 -1.55 3.38 7.69
C ILE A 170 -0.59 2.29 7.21
N GLY A 171 0.68 2.63 6.95
CA GLY A 171 1.69 1.66 6.52
C GLY A 171 1.92 0.54 7.52
N VAL A 172 2.07 0.87 8.81
CA VAL A 172 2.25 -0.13 9.86
C VAL A 172 0.96 -0.94 10.06
N THR A 173 -0.19 -0.30 10.14
CA THR A 173 -1.47 -1.00 10.39
C THR A 173 -1.88 -1.86 9.21
N SER A 174 -1.93 -1.34 7.98
CA SER A 174 -2.24 -2.12 6.78
C SER A 174 -1.18 -3.20 6.54
N GLY A 175 0.11 -2.83 6.63
CA GLY A 175 1.22 -3.75 6.38
C GLY A 175 1.24 -4.93 7.35
N THR A 176 1.01 -4.70 8.65
CA THR A 176 0.94 -5.79 9.65
C THR A 176 -0.30 -6.66 9.44
N LEU A 177 -1.47 -6.06 9.21
CA LEU A 177 -2.70 -6.82 8.93
C LEU A 177 -2.54 -7.71 7.68
N CYS A 178 -2.01 -7.16 6.59
CA CYS A 178 -1.81 -7.91 5.35
C CYS A 178 -0.73 -8.98 5.47
N ALA A 179 0.44 -8.66 6.02
CA ALA A 179 1.57 -9.58 6.03
C ALA A 179 1.50 -10.62 7.16
N LEU A 180 1.14 -10.21 8.38
CA LEU A 180 1.21 -11.06 9.57
C LEU A 180 -0.13 -11.75 9.89
N ILE A 181 -1.26 -11.12 9.56
CA ILE A 181 -2.58 -11.68 9.90
C ILE A 181 -3.20 -12.39 8.69
N TYR A 182 -3.38 -11.69 7.57
CA TYR A 182 -4.11 -12.24 6.44
C TYR A 182 -3.36 -13.39 5.74
N LEU A 183 -2.05 -13.24 5.46
CA LEU A 183 -1.30 -14.31 4.78
C LEU A 183 -1.30 -15.64 5.56
N PRO A 184 -1.01 -15.70 6.87
CA PRO A 184 -1.04 -16.96 7.60
C PRO A 184 -2.45 -17.56 7.71
N ILE A 185 -3.48 -16.72 7.82
CA ILE A 185 -4.87 -17.18 7.80
C ILE A 185 -5.20 -17.82 6.44
N PHE A 186 -4.83 -17.18 5.34
CA PHE A 186 -5.05 -17.72 4.00
C PHE A 186 -4.28 -19.02 3.76
N GLU A 187 -3.04 -19.11 4.25
CA GLU A 187 -2.25 -20.35 4.18
C GLU A 187 -2.92 -21.49 4.96
N MET A 188 -3.36 -21.21 6.20
CA MET A 188 -4.07 -22.19 7.03
C MET A 188 -5.36 -22.69 6.40
N ILE A 189 -6.16 -21.80 5.78
CA ILE A 189 -7.43 -22.17 5.12
C ILE A 189 -7.17 -22.96 3.84
N THR A 190 -6.26 -22.50 2.99
CA THR A 190 -6.03 -23.08 1.65
C THR A 190 -5.38 -24.45 1.74
N PHE A 191 -4.35 -24.61 2.57
CA PHE A 191 -3.62 -25.88 2.71
C PHE A 191 -4.21 -26.81 3.77
N TRP A 192 -5.35 -26.47 4.40
CA TRP A 192 -5.99 -27.29 5.44
C TRP A 192 -6.23 -28.72 4.97
N THR A 193 -6.73 -28.88 3.74
CA THR A 193 -7.07 -30.17 3.15
C THR A 193 -5.82 -31.01 2.87
N ASP A 194 -4.75 -30.37 2.37
CA ASP A 194 -3.48 -31.03 2.10
C ASP A 194 -2.77 -31.43 3.38
N TRP A 195 -2.80 -30.58 4.42
CA TRP A 195 -2.28 -30.91 5.73
C TRP A 195 -3.03 -32.09 6.33
N LYS A 196 -4.35 -32.19 6.09
CA LYS A 196 -5.18 -33.32 6.53
C LYS A 196 -4.81 -34.64 5.85
N SER A 197 -4.23 -34.60 4.65
CA SER A 197 -3.85 -35.79 3.89
C SER A 197 -2.37 -36.18 4.06
N MET A 198 -1.46 -35.20 4.09
CA MET A 198 -0.01 -35.45 4.00
C MET A 198 0.73 -35.42 5.34
N LEU A 199 0.25 -34.67 6.34
CA LEU A 199 1.01 -34.42 7.58
C LEU A 199 0.55 -35.31 8.74
N THR A 200 1.50 -35.66 9.62
CA THR A 200 1.23 -36.32 10.90
C THR A 200 0.60 -35.35 11.90
N TYR A 201 -0.15 -35.83 12.88
CA TYR A 201 -0.85 -34.99 13.88
C TYR A 201 0.06 -33.98 14.59
N HIS A 202 1.29 -34.37 14.94
CA HIS A 202 2.28 -33.48 15.56
C HIS A 202 2.74 -32.34 14.64
N GLU A 203 2.98 -32.63 13.36
CA GLU A 203 3.43 -31.63 12.37
C GLU A 203 2.35 -30.59 12.09
N ARG A 204 1.06 -31.00 12.14
CA ARG A 204 -0.08 -30.07 12.00
C ARG A 204 -0.16 -29.10 13.17
N ILE A 205 -0.02 -29.59 14.40
CA ILE A 205 -0.05 -28.74 15.60
C ILE A 205 1.11 -27.76 15.57
N VAL A 206 2.30 -28.20 15.17
CA VAL A 206 3.47 -27.31 15.05
C VAL A 206 3.23 -26.22 14.00
N LYS A 207 2.70 -26.54 12.82
CA LYS A 207 2.39 -25.52 11.80
C LYS A 207 1.32 -24.53 12.26
N ILE A 208 0.26 -25.00 12.89
CA ILE A 208 -0.79 -24.12 13.45
C ILE A 208 -0.21 -23.23 14.57
N ALA A 209 0.65 -23.78 15.43
CA ALA A 209 1.31 -23.01 16.48
C ALA A 209 2.26 -21.94 15.91
N ILE A 210 2.98 -22.26 14.82
CA ILE A 210 3.83 -21.28 14.11
C ILE A 210 2.97 -20.18 13.49
N SER A 211 1.88 -20.51 12.78
CA SER A 211 0.99 -19.51 12.21
C SER A 211 0.35 -18.63 13.29
N PHE A 212 -0.05 -19.20 14.43
CA PHE A 212 -0.60 -18.44 15.56
C PHE A 212 0.46 -17.55 16.23
N PHE A 213 1.70 -18.04 16.34
CA PHE A 213 2.82 -17.27 16.84
C PHE A 213 3.16 -16.07 15.93
N VAL A 214 3.15 -16.27 14.61
CA VAL A 214 3.34 -15.19 13.62
C VAL A 214 2.23 -14.14 13.70
N ILE A 215 0.98 -14.55 13.95
CA ILE A 215 -0.17 -13.63 14.14
C ILE A 215 -0.05 -12.82 15.45
N CYS A 216 0.57 -13.39 16.49
CA CYS A 216 0.68 -12.76 17.81
C CYS A 216 1.91 -11.84 17.98
N ILE A 217 2.85 -11.87 17.03
CA ILE A 217 4.01 -10.97 16.96
C ILE A 217 3.59 -9.64 16.36
#